data_AF-A0ABD2KAD6-F1
#
_entry.id   AF-A0ABD2KAD6-F1
#
_cell.length_a   1.000
_cell.length_b   1.000
_cell.length_c   1.000
_cell.angle_alpha   90.00
_cell.angle_beta   90.00
_cell.angle_gamma   90.00
#
_symmetry.space_group_name_H-M   'P 1'
#
loop_
_entity.id
_entity.type
_entity.pdbx_description
1 polymer ?
#
loop_
_entity_poly.entity_id
_entity_poly.type
_entity_poly.pdbx_seq_one_letter_code
_entity_poly.pdbx_strand_id
1 'polypeptide(L)'
;MAGKKLKPSSPLVSSSFRKKVSSSYYLRSNFVSAWIIRLFFLAFFVALLYLFIYEALFYYKKPQSVLLGRFLNDKIQFEIRFKNIRLPYSFRFLYEKPCPKPTKLLILVMTRRNAFIQRNSIRKTWASDALNDTVIRFLIGDAPKSDARNQKARDEQIKLELEFKKFGDLIFLNGITDNYQNLHLKWHAALEWQQNFCKNAEFLMKTDDDTIVHLPRLDRWIEHKFRPALKQNEATYFGWIISGVKPIRDKGHRWFVPKSAYPYEWYPAYMQGATYLASAQAISAVMRHVHEVNGFNMDDIVFTGILAKLANVTLFDSGAHFRVGNALHANEKCVDGIPEAVALYGADSLAQFEEIYDKLDAIECAKSKA
;
A
#
# COMPACT_ATOMS: atom_id res chain seq x y z
N MET A 1 67.28 -50.70 -40.67
CA MET A 1 68.65 -51.21 -40.38
C MET A 1 68.74 -51.57 -38.89
N ALA A 2 69.76 -52.34 -38.49
CA ALA A 2 69.99 -53.01 -37.18
C ALA A 2 69.73 -52.17 -35.89
N GLY A 3 69.56 -52.75 -34.69
CA GLY A 3 69.48 -54.18 -34.31
C GLY A 3 69.57 -54.48 -32.78
N LYS A 4 69.04 -55.66 -32.38
CA LYS A 4 69.32 -56.52 -31.19
C LYS A 4 69.54 -55.96 -29.75
N LYS A 5 68.52 -56.14 -28.90
CA LYS A 5 68.45 -57.04 -27.70
C LYS A 5 69.65 -57.24 -26.72
N LEU A 6 69.36 -56.94 -25.43
CA LEU A 6 69.43 -57.77 -24.19
C LEU A 6 70.74 -58.03 -23.38
N LYS A 7 70.69 -57.63 -22.08
CA LYS A 7 71.08 -58.37 -20.83
C LYS A 7 72.58 -58.69 -20.55
N PRO A 8 72.97 -59.16 -19.33
CA PRO A 8 72.55 -58.79 -17.95
C PRO A 8 73.71 -58.75 -16.90
N SER A 9 73.33 -58.65 -15.61
CA SER A 9 73.92 -59.33 -14.40
C SER A 9 74.85 -58.59 -13.40
N SER A 10 74.54 -58.85 -12.13
CA SER A 10 75.10 -58.52 -10.79
C SER A 10 76.35 -59.37 -10.44
N PRO A 11 77.06 -59.33 -9.25
CA PRO A 11 76.54 -59.06 -7.87
C PRO A 11 77.47 -58.53 -6.69
N LEU A 12 76.85 -58.14 -5.55
CA LEU A 12 77.27 -58.26 -4.10
C LEU A 12 78.69 -57.68 -3.66
N VAL A 13 79.18 -57.58 -2.39
CA VAL A 13 78.69 -57.71 -0.97
C VAL A 13 79.57 -56.88 0.03
N SER A 14 79.10 -56.67 1.29
CA SER A 14 79.88 -56.20 2.49
C SER A 14 80.20 -54.68 2.60
N SER A 15 80.30 -54.00 3.75
CA SER A 15 80.35 -54.37 5.18
C SER A 15 79.65 -53.32 6.11
N SER A 16 79.58 -53.58 7.43
CA SER A 16 78.87 -52.72 8.41
C SER A 16 79.77 -51.79 9.24
N PHE A 17 79.26 -50.63 9.67
CA PHE A 17 79.68 -50.02 10.95
C PHE A 17 78.57 -49.20 11.63
N ARG A 18 78.34 -49.42 12.94
CA ARG A 18 77.37 -48.66 13.75
C ARG A 18 77.95 -47.31 14.18
N LYS A 19 77.14 -46.24 14.15
CA LYS A 19 77.22 -45.14 15.14
C LYS A 19 75.81 -44.67 15.53
N LYS A 20 75.48 -44.79 16.82
CA LYS A 20 74.29 -44.19 17.46
C LYS A 20 74.53 -42.69 17.63
N VAL A 21 73.66 -41.83 17.11
CA VAL A 21 73.61 -40.41 17.48
C VAL A 21 72.15 -39.95 17.67
N SER A 22 71.86 -39.52 18.90
CA SER A 22 70.75 -38.61 19.31
C SER A 22 69.31 -38.88 18.85
N SER A 23 68.52 -39.53 19.71
CA SER A 23 67.05 -39.57 19.66
C SER A 23 66.37 -38.25 20.09
N SER A 24 67.14 -37.25 20.55
CA SER A 24 66.62 -36.08 21.28
C SER A 24 65.91 -35.06 20.38
N TYR A 25 66.40 -34.84 19.16
CA TYR A 25 65.84 -33.83 18.25
C TYR A 25 64.47 -34.21 17.66
N TYR A 26 64.23 -35.50 17.39
CA TYR A 26 62.95 -35.97 16.84
C TYR A 26 61.79 -35.84 17.84
N LEU A 27 62.03 -36.09 19.13
CA LEU A 27 60.98 -36.01 20.16
C LEU A 27 60.51 -34.58 20.45
N ARG A 28 61.40 -33.57 20.39
CA ARG A 28 61.00 -32.16 20.55
C ARG A 28 60.22 -31.61 19.35
N SER A 29 60.59 -32.03 18.13
CA SER A 29 59.90 -31.62 16.89
C SER A 29 58.41 -32.01 16.91
N ASN A 30 58.11 -33.23 17.34
CA ASN A 30 56.74 -33.76 17.40
C ASN A 30 55.84 -33.05 18.43
N PHE A 31 56.40 -32.47 19.48
CA PHE A 31 55.61 -31.67 20.44
C PHE A 31 55.23 -30.31 19.86
N VAL A 32 56.17 -29.60 19.24
CA VAL A 32 55.90 -28.27 18.66
C VAL A 32 54.91 -28.38 17.49
N SER A 33 55.06 -29.38 16.62
CA SER A 33 54.11 -29.62 15.53
C SER A 33 52.71 -29.98 16.04
N ALA A 34 52.60 -30.82 17.08
CA ALA A 34 51.31 -31.13 17.71
C ALA A 34 50.63 -29.90 18.34
N TRP A 35 51.40 -28.97 18.93
CA TRP A 35 50.85 -27.71 19.43
C TRP A 35 50.39 -26.77 18.31
N ILE A 36 51.16 -26.66 17.22
CA ILE A 36 50.74 -25.87 16.03
C ILE A 36 49.46 -26.44 15.41
N ILE A 37 49.37 -27.77 15.27
CA ILE A 37 48.17 -28.45 14.76
C ILE A 37 46.97 -28.18 15.68
N ARG A 38 47.13 -28.27 17.02
CA ARG A 38 46.07 -27.96 17.99
C ARG A 38 45.62 -26.49 17.92
N LEU A 39 46.56 -25.55 17.77
CA LEU A 39 46.24 -24.13 17.59
C LEU A 39 45.49 -23.88 16.28
N PHE A 40 45.86 -24.57 15.20
CA PHE A 40 45.14 -24.49 13.92
C PHE A 40 43.70 -25.03 14.04
N PHE A 41 43.51 -26.18 14.68
CA PHE A 41 42.17 -26.72 14.95
C PHE A 41 41.36 -25.80 15.88
N LEU A 42 41.97 -25.20 16.90
CA LEU A 42 41.30 -24.24 17.78
C LEU A 42 40.87 -22.98 17.02
N ALA A 43 41.77 -22.41 16.20
CA ALA A 43 41.46 -21.25 15.37
C ALA A 43 40.36 -21.55 14.34
N PHE A 44 40.39 -22.73 13.71
CA PHE A 44 39.33 -23.21 12.81
C PHE A 44 38.00 -23.37 13.54
N PHE A 45 38.00 -23.96 14.74
CA PHE A 45 36.77 -24.12 15.54
C PHE A 45 36.22 -22.78 16.01
N VAL A 46 37.06 -21.83 16.40
CA VAL A 46 36.66 -20.44 16.72
C VAL A 46 36.12 -19.72 15.48
N ALA A 47 36.70 -19.92 14.30
CA ALA A 47 36.18 -19.36 13.05
C ALA A 47 34.81 -19.96 12.67
N LEU A 48 34.61 -21.27 12.84
CA LEU A 48 33.31 -21.91 12.66
C LEU A 48 32.29 -21.42 13.70
N LEU A 49 32.69 -21.26 14.97
CA LEU A 49 31.82 -20.75 16.02
C LEU A 49 31.44 -19.28 15.75
N TYR A 50 32.39 -18.47 15.27
CA TYR A 50 32.13 -17.10 14.85
C TYR A 50 31.19 -17.03 13.65
N LEU A 51 31.38 -17.87 12.63
CA LEU A 51 30.47 -17.99 11.49
C LEU A 51 29.07 -18.44 11.92
N PHE A 52 28.97 -19.42 12.83
CA PHE A 52 27.69 -19.89 13.37
C PHE A 52 26.99 -18.81 14.22
N ILE A 53 27.72 -18.05 15.03
CA ILE A 53 27.18 -16.93 15.80
C ILE A 53 26.79 -15.77 14.88
N TYR A 54 27.57 -15.51 13.83
CA TYR A 54 27.26 -14.48 12.83
C TYR A 54 26.00 -14.84 12.05
N GLU A 55 25.91 -16.07 11.53
CA GLU A 55 24.70 -16.67 10.96
C GLU A 55 23.53 -16.53 11.95
N ALA A 56 23.64 -17.02 13.18
CA ALA A 56 22.56 -16.96 14.16
C ALA A 56 22.08 -15.53 14.44
N LEU A 57 23.00 -14.57 14.65
CA LEU A 57 22.67 -13.17 14.93
C LEU A 57 22.08 -12.43 13.73
N PHE A 58 22.51 -12.73 12.49
CA PHE A 58 21.94 -12.12 11.28
C PHE A 58 20.64 -12.79 10.83
N TYR A 59 20.54 -14.12 10.96
CA TYR A 59 19.35 -14.92 10.64
C TYR A 59 18.19 -14.54 11.56
N TYR A 60 18.43 -14.36 12.86
CA TYR A 60 17.39 -13.85 13.79
C TYR A 60 17.04 -12.37 13.56
N LYS A 61 17.93 -11.56 12.98
CA LYS A 61 17.67 -10.13 12.69
C LYS A 61 17.00 -9.86 11.33
N LYS A 62 16.86 -10.86 10.46
CA LYS A 62 15.99 -10.78 9.28
C LYS A 62 14.80 -11.70 9.45
N PRO A 63 13.59 -11.19 9.72
CA PRO A 63 12.43 -12.06 9.73
C PRO A 63 12.24 -12.64 8.31
N GLN A 64 12.11 -13.97 8.23
CA GLN A 64 11.89 -14.69 6.97
C GLN A 64 10.61 -14.25 6.24
N SER A 65 9.71 -13.54 6.92
CA SER A 65 8.53 -12.88 6.36
C SER A 65 8.84 -11.91 5.21
N VAL A 66 9.96 -11.17 5.25
CA VAL A 66 10.29 -10.16 4.23
C VAL A 66 10.67 -10.81 2.89
N LEU A 67 11.37 -11.95 2.93
CA LEU A 67 11.76 -12.66 1.71
C LEU A 67 10.56 -13.42 1.12
N LEU A 68 9.77 -14.09 1.97
CA LEU A 68 8.55 -14.78 1.55
C LEU A 68 7.49 -13.80 1.02
N GLY A 69 7.30 -12.66 1.69
CA GLY A 69 6.42 -11.58 1.24
C GLY A 69 6.87 -10.97 -0.10
N ARG A 70 8.18 -10.82 -0.34
CA ARG A 70 8.71 -10.48 -1.67
C ARG A 70 8.43 -11.56 -2.72
N PHE A 71 8.55 -12.84 -2.37
CA PHE A 71 8.34 -13.96 -3.30
C PHE A 71 6.86 -14.16 -3.68
N LEU A 72 5.93 -13.77 -2.80
CA LEU A 72 4.49 -13.75 -3.06
C LEU A 72 4.05 -12.51 -3.86
N ASN A 73 4.73 -11.37 -3.65
CA ASN A 73 4.47 -10.08 -4.31
C ASN A 73 4.42 -10.16 -5.85
N ASP A 74 5.28 -10.98 -6.46
CA ASP A 74 5.41 -11.06 -7.92
C ASP A 74 4.41 -12.04 -8.57
N LYS A 75 3.74 -12.90 -7.78
CA LYS A 75 2.92 -14.01 -8.32
C LYS A 75 1.40 -13.79 -8.31
N ILE A 76 0.86 -12.95 -7.43
CA ILE A 76 -0.59 -12.69 -7.43
C ILE A 76 -0.88 -11.58 -8.46
N GLN A 77 -1.24 -12.01 -9.67
CA GLN A 77 -1.69 -11.14 -10.75
C GLN A 77 -3.21 -10.95 -10.67
N PHE A 78 -3.64 -9.69 -10.74
CA PHE A 78 -5.02 -9.26 -10.83
C PHE A 78 -5.31 -8.73 -12.23
N GLU A 79 -6.58 -8.68 -12.63
CA GLU A 79 -6.96 -8.12 -13.93
C GLU A 79 -8.19 -7.22 -13.78
N ILE A 80 -8.06 -5.96 -14.19
CA ILE A 80 -9.21 -5.06 -14.33
C ILE A 80 -10.02 -5.50 -15.54
N ARG A 81 -11.32 -5.71 -15.33
CA ARG A 81 -12.27 -6.11 -16.38
C ARG A 81 -13.43 -5.13 -16.46
N PHE A 82 -13.27 -4.04 -17.21
CA PHE A 82 -14.40 -3.23 -17.70
C PHE A 82 -14.81 -3.70 -19.10
N LYS A 83 -16.02 -3.41 -19.58
CA LYS A 83 -16.48 -3.80 -20.93
C LYS A 83 -15.50 -3.44 -22.06
N ASN A 84 -14.82 -2.30 -21.94
CA ASN A 84 -13.84 -1.77 -22.90
C ASN A 84 -12.36 -1.90 -22.47
N ILE A 85 -12.06 -2.43 -21.28
CA ILE A 85 -10.67 -2.48 -20.74
C ILE A 85 -10.36 -3.87 -20.16
N ARG A 86 -9.23 -4.43 -20.56
CA ARG A 86 -8.54 -5.54 -19.91
C ARG A 86 -7.14 -5.05 -19.53
N LEU A 87 -6.81 -5.05 -18.24
CA LEU A 87 -5.50 -4.58 -17.75
C LEU A 87 -5.00 -5.49 -16.62
N PRO A 88 -3.96 -6.31 -16.86
CA PRO A 88 -3.28 -7.03 -15.78
C PRO A 88 -2.47 -6.06 -14.91
N TYR A 89 -2.44 -6.31 -13.61
CA TYR A 89 -1.70 -5.53 -12.62
C TYR A 89 -1.38 -6.38 -11.37
N SER A 90 -0.48 -5.91 -10.51
CA SER A 90 -0.25 -6.53 -9.19
C SER A 90 -0.13 -5.49 -8.08
N PHE A 91 -0.37 -5.93 -6.84
CA PHE A 91 -0.21 -5.09 -5.66
C PHE A 91 1.16 -5.29 -5.02
N ARG A 92 1.77 -4.22 -4.54
CA ARG A 92 2.93 -4.26 -3.65
C ARG A 92 2.69 -3.41 -2.40
N PHE A 93 2.66 -4.06 -1.25
CA PHE A 93 2.44 -3.46 0.07
C PHE A 93 3.05 -4.36 1.18
N LEU A 94 2.91 -3.98 2.46
CA LEU A 94 3.30 -4.85 3.57
C LEU A 94 2.18 -5.85 3.93
N TYR A 95 2.44 -7.14 3.73
CA TYR A 95 1.48 -8.22 4.00
C TYR A 95 1.35 -8.61 5.49
N GLU A 96 2.12 -8.01 6.39
CA GLU A 96 2.03 -8.30 7.83
C GLU A 96 0.81 -7.58 8.41
N LYS A 97 -0.30 -8.34 8.61
CA LYS A 97 -1.61 -7.85 9.07
C LYS A 97 -2.10 -6.62 8.25
N PRO A 98 -2.41 -6.76 6.96
CA PRO A 98 -2.83 -5.63 6.12
C PRO A 98 -4.08 -4.93 6.64
N CYS A 99 -4.94 -5.69 7.33
CA CYS A 99 -6.19 -5.28 7.97
C CYS A 99 -6.32 -6.03 9.32
N PRO A 100 -5.96 -5.43 10.47
CA PRO A 100 -6.06 -6.06 11.78
C PRO A 100 -7.52 -6.19 12.24
N LYS A 101 -7.91 -7.34 12.82
CA LYS A 101 -9.28 -7.56 13.31
C LYS A 101 -9.44 -7.13 14.78
N PRO A 102 -10.56 -6.48 15.16
CA PRO A 102 -11.60 -5.93 14.29
C PRO A 102 -11.12 -4.70 13.50
N THR A 103 -11.71 -4.45 12.33
CA THR A 103 -11.53 -3.21 11.56
C THR A 103 -12.90 -2.59 11.36
N LYS A 104 -13.14 -1.39 11.89
CA LYS A 104 -14.38 -0.64 11.67
C LYS A 104 -14.29 0.17 10.38
N LEU A 105 -13.16 0.85 10.17
CA LEU A 105 -12.98 1.81 9.08
C LEU A 105 -11.70 1.53 8.31
N LEU A 106 -11.81 1.34 7.00
CA LEU A 106 -10.69 1.41 6.06
C LEU A 106 -10.76 2.75 5.32
N ILE A 107 -9.66 3.50 5.25
CA ILE A 107 -9.52 4.73 4.49
C ILE A 107 -8.49 4.50 3.39
N LEU A 108 -8.92 4.63 2.13
CA LEU A 108 -8.04 4.52 0.97
C LEU A 108 -7.86 5.91 0.35
N VAL A 109 -6.64 6.44 0.49
CA VAL A 109 -6.26 7.77 0.02
C VAL A 109 -5.79 7.72 -1.43
N MET A 110 -6.51 8.41 -2.31
CA MET A 110 -6.17 8.59 -3.72
C MET A 110 -5.12 9.72 -3.84
N THR A 111 -3.85 9.34 -3.94
CA THR A 111 -2.73 10.30 -3.90
C THR A 111 -1.77 10.19 -5.07
N ARG A 112 -1.24 11.31 -5.57
CA ARG A 112 -0.28 11.32 -6.68
C ARG A 112 1.09 10.84 -6.20
N ARG A 113 1.84 10.14 -7.05
CA ARG A 113 3.22 9.69 -6.77
C ARG A 113 4.09 10.78 -6.10
N ASN A 114 4.09 12.00 -6.65
CA ASN A 114 4.89 13.14 -6.16
C ASN A 114 4.31 13.91 -4.97
N ALA A 115 3.10 13.57 -4.47
CA ALA A 115 2.40 14.26 -3.39
C ALA A 115 2.93 13.89 -1.98
N PHE A 116 4.26 13.92 -1.82
CA PHE A 116 4.93 13.61 -0.56
C PHE A 116 4.53 14.55 0.58
N ILE A 117 4.29 15.84 0.27
CA ILE A 117 3.87 16.84 1.25
C ILE A 117 2.47 16.49 1.75
N GLN A 118 1.53 16.24 0.85
CA GLN A 118 0.15 15.86 1.14
C GLN A 118 0.07 14.63 2.05
N ARG A 119 0.72 13.51 1.65
CA ARG A 119 0.74 12.29 2.48
C ARG A 119 1.36 12.52 3.85
N ASN A 120 2.45 13.28 3.94
CA ASN A 120 3.07 13.62 5.21
C ASN A 120 2.21 14.58 6.05
N SER A 121 1.42 15.46 5.44
CA SER A 121 0.50 16.37 6.11
C SER A 121 -0.70 15.63 6.69
N ILE A 122 -1.29 14.71 5.91
CA ILE A 122 -2.31 13.76 6.39
C ILE A 122 -1.80 13.01 7.63
N ARG A 123 -0.63 12.37 7.55
CA ARG A 123 0.00 11.63 8.67
C ARG A 123 0.30 12.48 9.92
N LYS A 124 0.51 13.79 9.76
CA LYS A 124 0.85 14.73 10.85
C LYS A 124 -0.37 15.41 11.48
N THR A 125 -1.46 15.49 10.74
CA THR A 125 -2.73 16.07 11.15
C THR A 125 -3.72 14.93 11.34
N TRP A 126 -4.89 14.98 10.74
CA TRP A 126 -6.03 14.11 11.05
C TRP A 126 -5.79 12.59 11.10
N ALA A 127 -4.79 12.05 10.40
CA ALA A 127 -4.48 10.62 10.49
C ALA A 127 -3.71 10.21 11.76
N SER A 128 -3.20 11.17 12.56
CA SER A 128 -2.67 10.88 13.91
C SER A 128 -3.76 10.40 14.86
N ASP A 129 -5.00 10.86 14.64
CA ASP A 129 -6.14 10.66 15.53
C ASP A 129 -7.00 9.47 15.09
N ALA A 130 -6.39 8.56 14.33
CA ALA A 130 -6.98 7.31 13.90
C ALA A 130 -7.18 6.36 15.09
N LEU A 131 -8.38 5.79 15.20
CA LEU A 131 -8.71 4.81 16.23
C LEU A 131 -8.03 3.46 15.93
N ASN A 132 -7.89 2.61 16.96
CA ASN A 132 -7.20 1.31 16.86
C ASN A 132 -7.80 0.34 15.81
N ASP A 133 -9.07 0.53 15.45
CA ASP A 133 -9.82 -0.23 14.44
C ASP A 133 -9.93 0.49 13.09
N THR A 134 -9.20 1.59 12.92
CA THR A 134 -9.11 2.39 11.69
C THR A 134 -7.80 2.09 10.95
N VAL A 135 -7.89 1.80 9.66
CA VAL A 135 -6.76 1.47 8.79
C VAL A 135 -6.66 2.52 7.69
N ILE A 136 -5.52 3.19 7.56
CA ILE A 136 -5.28 4.20 6.51
C ILE A 136 -4.20 3.69 5.56
N ARG A 137 -4.43 3.80 4.24
CA ARG A 137 -3.48 3.41 3.19
C ARG A 137 -3.46 4.41 2.04
N PHE A 138 -2.30 4.61 1.44
CA PHE A 138 -2.08 5.54 0.32
C PHE A 138 -1.85 4.77 -0.98
N LEU A 139 -2.63 5.07 -2.02
CA LEU A 139 -2.57 4.36 -3.30
C LEU A 139 -1.64 5.04 -4.30
N ILE A 140 -0.62 4.33 -4.76
CA ILE A 140 0.42 4.83 -5.66
C ILE A 140 0.42 4.03 -6.96
N GLY A 141 0.16 4.68 -8.10
CA GLY A 141 0.31 4.05 -9.41
C GLY A 141 1.76 4.11 -9.92
N ASP A 142 2.02 3.46 -11.05
CA ASP A 142 3.30 3.50 -11.75
C ASP A 142 3.59 4.86 -12.40
N ALA A 143 4.87 5.16 -12.62
CA ALA A 143 5.26 6.28 -13.48
C ALA A 143 4.79 6.01 -14.93
N PRO A 144 4.50 7.05 -15.73
CA PRO A 144 4.28 6.89 -17.17
C PRO A 144 5.45 6.16 -17.84
N LYS A 145 5.17 5.22 -18.75
CA LYS A 145 6.22 4.46 -19.45
C LYS A 145 7.18 5.35 -20.26
N SER A 146 6.72 6.53 -20.71
CA SER A 146 7.55 7.59 -21.29
C SER A 146 8.70 8.03 -20.38
N ASP A 147 8.47 7.99 -19.07
CA ASP A 147 9.31 8.61 -18.05
C ASP A 147 10.32 7.61 -17.47
N ALA A 148 10.32 6.35 -17.90
CA ALA A 148 11.25 5.32 -17.43
C ALA A 148 12.74 5.72 -17.58
N ARG A 149 13.06 6.54 -18.59
CA ARG A 149 14.40 7.10 -18.80
C ARG A 149 14.62 8.48 -18.14
N ASN A 150 13.58 9.12 -17.60
CA ASN A 150 13.66 10.42 -16.94
C ASN A 150 14.31 10.30 -15.55
N GLN A 151 15.33 11.12 -15.26
CA GLN A 151 15.98 11.13 -13.95
C GLN A 151 15.00 11.53 -12.83
N LYS A 152 14.11 12.50 -13.07
CA LYS A 152 13.11 12.95 -12.09
C LYS A 152 12.20 11.80 -11.63
N ALA A 153 11.77 10.94 -12.56
CA ALA A 153 10.92 9.80 -12.24
C ALA A 153 11.67 8.70 -11.45
N ARG A 154 12.98 8.53 -11.69
CA ARG A 154 13.84 7.66 -10.87
C ARG A 154 14.01 8.22 -9.46
N ASP A 155 14.31 9.50 -9.32
CA ASP A 155 14.47 10.17 -8.02
C ASP A 155 13.17 10.12 -7.20
N GLU A 156 12.03 10.28 -7.87
CA GLU A 156 10.69 10.13 -7.30
C GLU A 156 10.42 8.69 -6.84
N GLN A 157 10.77 7.67 -7.64
CA GLN A 157 10.67 6.28 -7.21
C GLN A 157 11.57 6.02 -5.99
N ILE A 158 12.81 6.52 -5.95
CA ILE A 158 13.70 6.36 -4.79
C ILE A 158 13.07 6.99 -3.54
N LYS A 159 12.45 8.17 -3.64
CA LYS A 159 11.71 8.79 -2.53
C LYS A 159 10.51 7.95 -2.08
N LEU A 160 9.76 7.37 -3.01
CA LEU A 160 8.65 6.45 -2.71
C LEU A 160 9.13 5.16 -2.02
N GLU A 161 10.27 4.60 -2.41
CA GLU A 161 10.88 3.44 -1.73
C GLU A 161 11.29 3.76 -0.29
N LEU A 162 11.88 4.94 -0.06
CA LEU A 162 12.24 5.44 1.28
C LEU A 162 11.00 5.71 2.13
N GLU A 163 9.95 6.30 1.55
CA GLU A 163 8.65 6.52 2.20
C GLU A 163 7.99 5.20 2.59
N PHE A 164 7.91 4.23 1.65
CA PHE A 164 7.39 2.89 1.90
C PHE A 164 8.14 2.17 3.02
N LYS A 165 9.47 2.23 3.02
CA LYS A 165 10.29 1.63 4.09
C LYS A 165 10.08 2.33 5.45
N LYS A 166 9.78 3.63 5.46
CA LYS A 166 9.61 4.42 6.67
C LYS A 166 8.23 4.25 7.31
N PHE A 167 7.16 4.24 6.52
CA PHE A 167 5.79 4.30 7.02
C PHE A 167 4.98 3.01 6.77
N GLY A 168 5.32 2.22 5.75
CA GLY A 168 4.67 0.93 5.47
C GLY A 168 3.22 0.99 4.98
N ASP A 169 2.67 2.18 4.77
CA ASP A 169 1.27 2.47 4.48
C ASP A 169 0.94 2.70 3.00
N LEU A 170 1.96 2.67 2.12
CA LEU A 170 1.76 2.76 0.67
C LEU A 170 1.35 1.40 0.09
N ILE A 171 0.38 1.43 -0.81
CA ILE A 171 0.02 0.32 -1.71
C ILE A 171 0.39 0.75 -3.13
N PHE A 172 1.39 0.08 -3.72
CA PHE A 172 1.77 0.26 -5.10
C PHE A 172 0.89 -0.60 -6.02
N LEU A 173 0.47 -0.02 -7.14
CA LEU A 173 -0.41 -0.60 -8.15
C LEU A 173 0.37 -0.85 -9.45
N ASN A 174 1.24 -1.85 -9.42
CA ASN A 174 2.16 -2.17 -10.52
C ASN A 174 1.35 -2.55 -11.77
N GLY A 175 1.55 -1.86 -12.89
CA GLY A 175 0.77 -1.99 -14.13
C GLY A 175 -0.23 -0.86 -14.39
N ILE A 176 -0.57 -0.06 -13.37
CA ILE A 176 -1.52 1.07 -13.50
C ILE A 176 -0.76 2.40 -13.41
N THR A 177 -0.56 3.07 -14.54
CA THR A 177 0.08 4.40 -14.56
C THR A 177 -0.73 5.44 -13.80
N ASP A 178 -0.08 6.17 -12.90
CA ASP A 178 -0.66 7.24 -12.08
C ASP A 178 -0.86 8.52 -12.93
N ASN A 179 -2.07 8.72 -13.41
CA ASN A 179 -2.51 9.93 -14.11
C ASN A 179 -4.02 10.12 -13.94
N TYR A 180 -4.53 11.30 -14.29
CA TYR A 180 -5.94 11.64 -14.13
C TYR A 180 -6.85 10.72 -14.97
N GLN A 181 -6.42 10.34 -16.17
CA GLN A 181 -7.17 9.49 -17.09
C GLN A 181 -7.44 8.09 -16.49
N ASN A 182 -6.52 7.60 -15.66
CA ASN A 182 -6.54 6.27 -15.04
C ASN A 182 -7.15 6.23 -13.63
N LEU A 183 -7.75 7.32 -13.11
CA LEU A 183 -8.32 7.34 -11.75
C LEU A 183 -9.31 6.19 -11.51
N HIS A 184 -10.17 5.89 -12.48
CA HIS A 184 -11.10 4.76 -12.42
C HIS A 184 -10.42 3.38 -12.32
N LEU A 185 -9.23 3.21 -12.90
CA LEU A 185 -8.43 1.98 -12.79
C LEU A 185 -7.75 1.90 -11.43
N LYS A 186 -7.22 3.03 -10.95
CA LYS A 186 -6.62 3.18 -9.62
C LYS A 186 -7.65 2.93 -8.51
N TRP A 187 -8.87 3.43 -8.67
CA TRP A 187 -9.97 3.20 -7.74
C TRP A 187 -10.55 1.78 -7.85
N HIS A 188 -10.64 1.19 -9.04
CA HIS A 188 -10.94 -0.25 -9.18
C HIS A 188 -9.97 -1.09 -8.34
N ALA A 189 -8.66 -0.83 -8.47
CA ALA A 189 -7.64 -1.54 -7.72
C ALA A 189 -7.72 -1.26 -6.20
N ALA A 190 -8.17 -0.07 -5.78
CA ALA A 190 -8.48 0.23 -4.38
C ALA A 190 -9.54 -0.73 -3.81
N LEU A 191 -10.66 -0.87 -4.52
CA LEU A 191 -11.76 -1.74 -4.12
C LEU A 191 -11.36 -3.21 -4.17
N GLU A 192 -10.61 -3.63 -5.18
CA GLU A 192 -10.09 -4.99 -5.26
C GLU A 192 -9.10 -5.30 -4.13
N TRP A 193 -8.28 -4.33 -3.71
CA TRP A 193 -7.42 -4.48 -2.53
C TRP A 193 -8.24 -4.66 -1.26
N GLN A 194 -9.30 -3.87 -1.08
CA GLN A 194 -10.23 -4.01 0.05
C GLN A 194 -10.84 -5.42 0.06
N GLN A 195 -11.38 -5.91 -1.06
CA GLN A 195 -12.04 -7.22 -1.13
C GLN A 195 -11.10 -8.40 -0.82
N ASN A 196 -9.81 -8.30 -1.18
CA ASN A 196 -8.84 -9.40 -1.01
C ASN A 196 -8.06 -9.32 0.31
N PHE A 197 -7.76 -8.11 0.82
CA PHE A 197 -6.84 -7.92 1.94
C PHE A 197 -7.45 -7.20 3.15
N CYS A 198 -8.64 -6.61 3.02
CA CYS A 198 -9.34 -5.93 4.13
C CYS A 198 -10.87 -6.10 4.06
N LYS A 199 -11.33 -7.30 3.69
CA LYS A 199 -12.75 -7.64 3.51
C LYS A 199 -13.59 -7.45 4.78
N ASN A 200 -12.95 -7.49 5.95
CA ASN A 200 -13.59 -7.36 7.26
C ASN A 200 -13.72 -5.92 7.77
N ALA A 201 -13.31 -4.90 6.99
CA ALA A 201 -13.63 -3.51 7.32
C ALA A 201 -15.13 -3.29 7.13
N GLU A 202 -15.83 -2.80 8.15
CA GLU A 202 -17.28 -2.55 8.07
C GLU A 202 -17.61 -1.42 7.07
N PHE A 203 -16.80 -0.36 7.10
CA PHE A 203 -16.89 0.78 6.19
C PHE A 203 -15.57 1.00 5.43
N LEU A 204 -15.71 1.42 4.17
CA LEU A 204 -14.63 1.98 3.34
C LEU A 204 -14.88 3.47 3.12
N MET A 205 -13.88 4.31 3.40
CA MET A 205 -13.85 5.71 3.02
C MET A 205 -12.92 5.94 1.83
N LYS A 206 -13.42 6.62 0.79
CA LYS A 206 -12.56 7.29 -0.20
C LYS A 206 -12.17 8.66 0.34
N THR A 207 -10.92 9.04 0.12
CA THR A 207 -10.49 10.43 0.25
C THR A 207 -9.41 10.76 -0.78
N ASP A 208 -9.41 11.97 -1.29
CA ASP A 208 -8.31 12.49 -2.12
C ASP A 208 -7.19 13.07 -1.23
N ASP A 209 -6.01 13.36 -1.80
CA ASP A 209 -4.81 13.77 -1.05
C ASP A 209 -4.75 15.24 -0.61
N ASP A 210 -5.83 15.98 -0.85
CA ASP A 210 -6.07 17.39 -0.51
C ASP A 210 -7.31 17.55 0.41
N THR A 211 -7.72 16.48 1.09
CA THR A 211 -8.90 16.42 1.97
C THR A 211 -8.51 16.23 3.44
N ILE A 212 -9.26 16.88 4.34
CA ILE A 212 -9.14 16.79 5.81
C ILE A 212 -10.35 16.03 6.35
N VAL A 213 -10.16 15.15 7.34
CA VAL A 213 -11.23 14.33 7.93
C VAL A 213 -11.13 14.27 9.46
N HIS A 214 -12.14 14.73 10.19
CA HIS A 214 -12.13 14.61 11.65
C HIS A 214 -12.54 13.19 12.10
N LEU A 215 -11.56 12.31 12.32
CA LEU A 215 -11.80 10.88 12.58
C LEU A 215 -12.64 10.59 13.84
N PRO A 216 -12.38 11.20 15.02
CA PRO A 216 -13.26 11.01 16.20
C PRO A 216 -14.72 11.45 15.97
N ARG A 217 -14.96 12.40 15.07
CA ARG A 217 -16.32 12.88 14.72
C ARG A 217 -16.99 11.97 13.69
N LEU A 218 -16.23 11.48 12.71
CA LEU A 218 -16.69 10.45 11.77
C LEU A 218 -17.13 9.19 12.53
N ASP A 219 -16.37 8.76 13.54
CA ASP A 219 -16.69 7.59 14.36
C ASP A 219 -18.08 7.68 15.01
N ARG A 220 -18.39 8.83 15.64
CA ARG A 220 -19.71 9.12 16.20
C ARG A 220 -20.80 9.11 15.12
N TRP A 221 -20.55 9.72 13.97
CA TRP A 221 -21.52 9.71 12.86
C TRP A 221 -21.77 8.33 12.25
N ILE A 222 -20.75 7.45 12.25
CA ILE A 222 -20.92 6.05 11.89
C ILE A 222 -21.92 5.37 12.82
N GLU A 223 -21.76 5.50 14.14
CA GLU A 223 -22.67 4.83 15.10
C GLU A 223 -24.07 5.45 15.16
N HIS A 224 -24.18 6.78 15.17
CA HIS A 224 -25.46 7.45 15.37
C HIS A 224 -26.31 7.62 14.11
N LYS A 225 -25.73 7.53 12.90
CA LYS A 225 -26.43 7.85 11.65
C LYS A 225 -26.20 6.85 10.52
N PHE A 226 -24.94 6.54 10.18
CA PHE A 226 -24.66 5.71 9.01
C PHE A 226 -24.97 4.23 9.25
N ARG A 227 -24.56 3.65 10.39
CA ARG A 227 -24.89 2.26 10.78
C ARG A 227 -26.41 2.05 10.93
N PRO A 228 -27.20 2.96 11.56
CA PRO A 228 -28.66 2.86 11.56
C PRO A 228 -29.29 2.88 10.16
N ALA A 229 -28.78 3.68 9.22
CA ALA A 229 -29.30 3.74 7.85
C ALA A 229 -29.11 2.43 7.07
N LEU A 230 -28.08 1.64 7.37
CA LEU A 230 -27.87 0.31 6.76
C LEU A 230 -29.02 -0.68 7.03
N LYS A 231 -29.89 -0.43 8.01
CA LYS A 231 -31.12 -1.22 8.23
C LYS A 231 -32.13 -1.12 7.09
N GLN A 232 -32.05 -0.06 6.26
CA GLN A 232 -32.92 0.11 5.09
C GLN A 232 -32.32 -0.59 3.86
N ASN A 233 -31.01 -0.48 3.67
CA ASN A 233 -30.25 -1.22 2.66
C ASN A 233 -28.79 -1.35 3.14
N GLU A 234 -28.31 -2.58 3.32
CA GLU A 234 -26.93 -2.83 3.73
C GLU A 234 -25.92 -2.31 2.71
N ALA A 235 -26.27 -2.25 1.43
CA ALA A 235 -25.45 -1.72 0.36
C ALA A 235 -25.75 -0.22 0.14
N THR A 236 -24.99 0.64 0.85
CA THR A 236 -25.19 2.10 0.85
C THR A 236 -23.87 2.85 0.76
N TYR A 237 -23.85 3.91 -0.06
CA TYR A 237 -22.86 4.99 -0.03
C TYR A 237 -23.41 6.18 0.79
N PHE A 238 -22.53 6.88 1.50
CA PHE A 238 -22.84 8.11 2.24
C PHE A 238 -21.89 9.22 1.78
N GLY A 239 -22.43 10.33 1.30
CA GLY A 239 -21.65 11.48 0.84
C GLY A 239 -22.54 12.60 0.33
N TRP A 240 -21.95 13.62 -0.27
CA TRP A 240 -22.73 14.62 -1.01
C TRP A 240 -23.20 14.03 -2.34
N ILE A 241 -24.52 13.90 -2.52
CA ILE A 241 -25.11 13.47 -3.79
C ILE A 241 -25.05 14.62 -4.81
N ILE A 242 -24.38 14.37 -5.94
CA ILE A 242 -24.40 15.21 -7.14
C ILE A 242 -25.41 14.62 -8.14
N SER A 243 -26.22 15.48 -8.75
CA SER A 243 -27.25 15.09 -9.71
C SER A 243 -27.44 16.17 -10.78
N GLY A 244 -28.10 15.83 -11.90
CA GLY A 244 -28.34 16.79 -12.99
C GLY A 244 -27.09 17.21 -13.77
N VAL A 245 -26.06 16.35 -13.86
CA VAL A 245 -24.80 16.65 -14.57
C VAL A 245 -24.76 15.98 -15.94
N LYS A 246 -24.36 16.73 -16.98
CA LYS A 246 -24.09 16.20 -18.32
C LYS A 246 -22.60 15.83 -18.49
N PRO A 247 -22.27 14.77 -19.24
CA PRO A 247 -20.88 14.49 -19.62
C PRO A 247 -20.32 15.61 -20.50
N ILE A 248 -19.15 16.13 -20.14
CA ILE A 248 -18.48 17.18 -20.92
C ILE A 248 -17.91 16.56 -22.20
N ARG A 249 -18.29 17.12 -23.35
CA ARG A 249 -17.95 16.60 -24.68
C ARG A 249 -16.85 17.38 -25.41
N ASP A 250 -16.32 18.43 -24.79
CA ASP A 250 -15.12 19.12 -25.27
C ASP A 250 -13.85 18.32 -24.92
N LYS A 251 -13.04 18.00 -25.94
CA LYS A 251 -11.78 17.26 -25.81
C LYS A 251 -10.69 18.03 -25.07
N GLY A 252 -10.76 19.36 -25.01
CA GLY A 252 -9.82 20.20 -24.26
C GLY A 252 -10.04 20.15 -22.75
N HIS A 253 -11.21 19.70 -22.29
CA HIS A 253 -11.57 19.73 -20.88
C HIS A 253 -10.97 18.56 -20.08
N ARG A 254 -10.45 18.82 -18.87
CA ARG A 254 -9.93 17.78 -17.95
C ARG A 254 -10.93 16.66 -17.65
N TRP A 255 -12.22 16.98 -17.72
CA TRP A 255 -13.34 16.06 -17.52
C TRP A 255 -14.05 15.63 -18.82
N PHE A 256 -13.34 15.66 -19.94
CA PHE A 256 -13.85 15.11 -21.21
C PHE A 256 -14.26 13.64 -21.06
N VAL A 257 -15.46 13.30 -21.53
CA VAL A 257 -15.93 11.91 -21.68
C VAL A 257 -16.56 11.73 -23.08
N PRO A 258 -16.01 10.85 -23.94
CA PRO A 258 -16.53 10.64 -25.29
C PRO A 258 -17.87 9.89 -25.30
N LYS A 259 -18.69 10.09 -26.34
CA LYS A 259 -19.95 9.35 -26.53
C LYS A 259 -19.75 7.83 -26.64
N SER A 260 -18.58 7.38 -27.09
CA SER A 260 -18.21 5.95 -27.15
C SER A 260 -17.99 5.32 -25.77
N ALA A 261 -17.53 6.08 -24.78
CA ALA A 261 -17.43 5.62 -23.40
C ALA A 261 -18.80 5.67 -22.71
N TYR A 262 -19.48 6.81 -22.81
CA TYR A 262 -20.78 7.03 -22.20
C TYR A 262 -21.74 7.72 -23.20
N PRO A 263 -22.71 7.00 -23.79
CA PRO A 263 -23.54 7.52 -24.89
C PRO A 263 -24.70 8.40 -24.42
N TYR A 264 -25.14 8.26 -23.16
CA TYR A 264 -26.29 8.97 -22.61
C TYR A 264 -26.03 10.46 -22.37
N GLU A 265 -27.10 11.25 -22.26
CA GLU A 265 -27.03 12.71 -22.12
C GLU A 265 -26.72 13.17 -20.69
N TRP A 266 -27.18 12.43 -19.68
CA TRP A 266 -27.08 12.77 -18.26
C TRP A 266 -26.47 11.60 -17.50
N TYR A 267 -25.62 11.90 -16.51
CA TYR A 267 -25.18 10.88 -15.57
C TYR A 267 -26.32 10.51 -14.59
N PRO A 268 -26.35 9.29 -14.04
CA PRO A 268 -27.11 9.01 -12.83
C PRO A 268 -26.61 9.90 -11.69
N ALA A 269 -27.40 10.06 -10.62
CA ALA A 269 -26.91 10.65 -9.39
C ALA A 269 -25.71 9.84 -8.86
N TYR A 270 -24.73 10.51 -8.27
CA TYR A 270 -23.46 9.93 -7.83
C TYR A 270 -22.93 10.69 -6.60
N MET A 271 -21.97 10.13 -5.87
CA MET A 271 -21.31 10.83 -4.75
C MET A 271 -20.21 11.75 -5.26
N GLN A 272 -20.08 12.92 -4.64
CA GLN A 272 -18.99 13.85 -4.93
C GLN A 272 -17.63 13.16 -4.72
N GLY A 273 -16.75 13.29 -5.72
CA GLY A 273 -15.56 12.44 -5.82
C GLY A 273 -14.46 12.67 -4.78
N ALA A 274 -14.37 13.82 -4.11
CA ALA A 274 -13.26 14.09 -3.19
C ALA A 274 -13.29 13.17 -1.97
N THR A 275 -14.47 12.93 -1.40
CA THR A 275 -14.63 12.00 -0.29
C THR A 275 -16.06 11.52 -0.09
N TYR A 276 -16.19 10.24 0.26
CA TYR A 276 -17.44 9.59 0.67
C TYR A 276 -17.13 8.33 1.48
N LEU A 277 -18.13 7.85 2.21
CA LEU A 277 -18.13 6.58 2.93
C LEU A 277 -18.97 5.53 2.18
N ALA A 278 -18.65 4.26 2.34
CA ALA A 278 -19.34 3.12 1.77
C ALA A 278 -19.41 1.98 2.77
N SER A 279 -20.50 1.21 2.79
CA SER A 279 -20.50 -0.10 3.47
C SER A 279 -19.69 -1.14 2.68
N ALA A 280 -19.18 -2.16 3.36
CA ALA A 280 -18.55 -3.31 2.70
C ALA A 280 -19.46 -3.95 1.63
N GLN A 281 -20.75 -4.06 1.91
CA GLN A 281 -21.76 -4.58 1.00
C GLN A 281 -21.91 -3.73 -0.26
N ALA A 282 -21.83 -2.40 -0.17
CA ALA A 282 -21.84 -1.52 -1.35
C ALA A 282 -20.66 -1.84 -2.28
N ILE A 283 -19.46 -2.04 -1.72
CA ILE A 283 -18.25 -2.37 -2.48
C ILE A 283 -18.38 -3.73 -3.18
N SER A 284 -18.79 -4.78 -2.46
CA SER A 284 -19.04 -6.09 -3.05
C SER A 284 -20.26 -6.12 -3.99
N ALA A 285 -21.16 -5.15 -3.92
CA ALA A 285 -22.24 -4.98 -4.90
C ALA A 285 -21.72 -4.38 -6.21
N VAL A 286 -21.07 -3.20 -6.17
CA VAL A 286 -20.57 -2.55 -7.40
C VAL A 286 -19.49 -3.36 -8.11
N MET A 287 -18.60 -4.02 -7.37
CA MET A 287 -17.49 -4.79 -7.96
C MET A 287 -17.95 -5.97 -8.81
N ARG A 288 -19.14 -6.53 -8.54
CA ARG A 288 -19.73 -7.61 -9.37
C ARG A 288 -20.10 -7.12 -10.77
N HIS A 289 -20.49 -5.86 -10.94
CA HIS A 289 -21.01 -5.32 -12.20
C HIS A 289 -19.97 -4.56 -13.05
N VAL A 290 -18.72 -4.42 -12.60
CA VAL A 290 -17.64 -3.70 -13.32
C VAL A 290 -17.49 -4.15 -14.77
N HIS A 291 -17.63 -5.47 -15.01
CA HIS A 291 -17.46 -6.08 -16.33
C HIS A 291 -18.55 -5.73 -17.35
N GLU A 292 -19.67 -5.17 -16.91
CA GLU A 292 -20.80 -4.75 -17.74
C GLU A 292 -20.66 -3.32 -18.28
N VAL A 293 -19.88 -2.47 -17.58
CA VAL A 293 -19.78 -1.03 -17.87
C VAL A 293 -18.47 -0.67 -18.58
N ASN A 294 -18.48 0.41 -19.35
CA ASN A 294 -17.25 1.01 -19.87
C ASN A 294 -16.52 1.77 -18.76
N GLY A 295 -15.22 1.53 -18.59
CA GLY A 295 -14.33 2.37 -17.78
C GLY A 295 -13.96 3.66 -18.51
N PHE A 296 -13.97 4.77 -17.78
CA PHE A 296 -13.50 6.09 -18.21
C PHE A 296 -13.07 6.93 -17.00
N ASN A 297 -12.41 8.05 -17.24
CA ASN A 297 -11.71 8.94 -16.30
C ASN A 297 -12.54 9.64 -15.20
N MET A 298 -13.73 9.14 -14.85
CA MET A 298 -14.54 9.59 -13.73
C MET A 298 -14.79 8.41 -12.79
N ASP A 299 -13.95 8.22 -11.77
CA ASP A 299 -14.09 7.15 -10.79
C ASP A 299 -15.36 7.29 -9.95
N ASP A 300 -15.68 8.52 -9.54
CA ASP A 300 -16.90 8.84 -8.79
C ASP A 300 -18.18 8.46 -9.55
N ILE A 301 -18.32 8.93 -10.80
CA ILE A 301 -19.48 8.64 -11.66
C ILE A 301 -19.56 7.16 -12.03
N VAL A 302 -18.43 6.50 -12.33
CA VAL A 302 -18.42 5.07 -12.69
C VAL A 302 -18.86 4.21 -11.52
N PHE A 303 -18.28 4.39 -10.34
CA PHE A 303 -18.51 3.51 -9.19
C PHE A 303 -19.74 3.89 -8.37
N THR A 304 -19.89 5.17 -8.01
CA THR A 304 -20.99 5.63 -7.14
C THR A 304 -22.23 6.08 -7.91
N GLY A 305 -22.16 6.19 -9.24
CA GLY A 305 -23.30 6.50 -10.10
C GLY A 305 -23.76 5.30 -10.93
N ILE A 306 -22.97 4.93 -11.95
CA ILE A 306 -23.36 3.92 -12.94
C ILE A 306 -23.43 2.53 -12.30
N LEU A 307 -22.35 2.08 -11.65
CA LEU A 307 -22.31 0.78 -11.00
C LEU A 307 -23.23 0.71 -9.78
N ALA A 308 -23.31 1.77 -8.97
CA ALA A 308 -24.26 1.85 -7.86
C ALA A 308 -25.72 1.64 -8.34
N LYS A 309 -26.13 2.31 -9.43
CA LYS A 309 -27.46 2.15 -10.02
C LYS A 309 -27.71 0.74 -10.55
N LEU A 310 -26.73 0.11 -11.20
CA LEU A 310 -26.84 -1.27 -11.69
C LEU A 310 -26.94 -2.27 -10.55
N ALA A 311 -26.17 -2.05 -9.48
CA ALA A 311 -26.04 -2.94 -8.33
C ALA A 311 -27.12 -2.71 -7.23
N ASN A 312 -28.09 -1.81 -7.47
CA ASN A 312 -29.12 -1.37 -6.52
C ASN A 312 -28.55 -0.89 -5.15
N VAL A 313 -27.43 -0.15 -5.21
CA VAL A 313 -26.80 0.47 -4.05
C VAL A 313 -27.48 1.80 -3.75
N THR A 314 -27.80 2.05 -2.48
CA THR A 314 -28.45 3.30 -2.05
C THR A 314 -27.42 4.43 -1.99
N LEU A 315 -27.82 5.62 -2.43
CA LEU A 315 -27.09 6.86 -2.17
C LEU A 315 -27.79 7.58 -1.02
N PHE A 316 -27.13 7.68 0.14
CA PHE A 316 -27.61 8.41 1.30
C PHE A 316 -26.96 9.80 1.32
N ASP A 317 -27.78 10.86 1.29
CA ASP A 317 -27.26 12.22 1.32
C ASP A 317 -26.74 12.58 2.72
N SER A 318 -25.44 12.85 2.77
CA SER A 318 -24.74 13.39 3.92
C SER A 318 -23.77 14.50 3.51
N GLY A 319 -24.10 15.28 2.46
CA GLY A 319 -23.24 16.37 1.97
C GLY A 319 -22.94 17.46 2.99
N ALA A 320 -23.78 17.66 4.01
CA ALA A 320 -23.47 18.52 5.15
C ALA A 320 -22.25 18.03 5.97
N HIS A 321 -21.90 16.75 5.86
CA HIS A 321 -20.81 16.08 6.59
C HIS A 321 -19.55 15.97 5.71
N PHE A 322 -19.73 15.71 4.42
CA PHE A 322 -18.67 15.59 3.41
C PHE A 322 -18.73 16.77 2.44
N ARG A 323 -18.05 17.87 2.76
CA ARG A 323 -18.19 19.16 2.06
C ARG A 323 -17.09 19.40 1.03
N VAL A 324 -17.45 20.05 -0.09
CA VAL A 324 -16.46 20.63 -1.01
C VAL A 324 -16.08 22.02 -0.54
N GLY A 325 -14.78 22.28 -0.47
CA GLY A 325 -14.22 23.49 0.12
C GLY A 325 -13.91 23.34 1.60
N ASN A 326 -13.08 24.26 2.09
CA ASN A 326 -12.60 24.33 3.47
C ASN A 326 -13.30 25.45 4.28
N ALA A 327 -14.39 26.01 3.74
CA ALA A 327 -15.18 27.03 4.40
C ALA A 327 -16.00 26.43 5.55
N LEU A 328 -15.79 26.96 6.75
CA LEU A 328 -16.59 26.72 7.95
C LEU A 328 -17.37 27.98 8.29
N HIS A 329 -18.62 27.81 8.71
CA HIS A 329 -19.49 28.91 9.13
C HIS A 329 -19.27 29.24 10.62
N ALA A 330 -19.43 30.51 11.01
CA ALA A 330 -19.30 30.91 12.41
C ALA A 330 -20.27 30.18 13.36
N ASN A 331 -21.45 29.79 12.84
CA ASN A 331 -22.43 28.97 13.53
C ASN A 331 -22.53 27.60 12.83
N GLU A 332 -21.49 26.77 12.96
CA GLU A 332 -21.54 25.41 12.43
C GLU A 332 -22.71 24.61 13.03
N LYS A 333 -23.40 23.86 12.18
CA LYS A 333 -24.60 23.14 12.58
C LYS A 333 -24.21 21.91 13.40
N CYS A 334 -24.83 21.78 14.56
CA CYS A 334 -24.79 20.58 15.39
C CYS A 334 -26.13 19.85 15.35
N VAL A 335 -26.05 18.53 15.42
CA VAL A 335 -27.20 17.62 15.57
C VAL A 335 -26.80 16.63 16.67
N ASP A 336 -27.66 16.46 17.66
CA ASP A 336 -27.46 15.60 18.84
C ASP A 336 -26.12 15.85 19.58
N GLY A 337 -25.65 17.10 19.60
CA GLY A 337 -24.38 17.49 20.24
C GLY A 337 -23.12 17.11 19.44
N ILE A 338 -23.27 16.71 18.18
CA ILE A 338 -22.19 16.38 17.25
C ILE A 338 -22.18 17.44 16.12
N PRO A 339 -21.04 18.07 15.79
CA PRO A 339 -20.96 18.95 14.63
C PRO A 339 -21.19 18.15 13.33
N GLU A 340 -21.98 18.69 12.40
CA GLU A 340 -22.26 17.99 11.13
C GLU A 340 -21.01 17.88 10.25
N ALA A 341 -20.16 18.90 10.19
CA ALA A 341 -18.95 18.92 9.36
C ALA A 341 -17.93 17.84 9.80
N VAL A 342 -17.66 16.86 8.93
CA VAL A 342 -16.71 15.76 9.17
C VAL A 342 -15.50 15.84 8.26
N ALA A 343 -15.70 16.10 6.97
CA ALA A 343 -14.63 16.16 6.00
C ALA A 343 -14.74 17.43 5.13
N LEU A 344 -13.59 18.04 4.85
CA LEU A 344 -13.43 19.27 4.09
C LEU A 344 -12.40 19.07 2.98
N TYR A 345 -12.68 19.61 1.80
CA TYR A 345 -11.81 19.52 0.62
C TYR A 345 -11.04 20.82 0.37
N GLY A 346 -9.76 20.71 0.00
CA GLY A 346 -8.95 21.82 -0.51
C GLY A 346 -7.85 22.29 0.43
N ALA A 347 -6.93 21.40 0.80
CA ALA A 347 -5.63 21.75 1.37
C ALA A 347 -4.48 21.39 0.42
N ASP A 348 -3.62 22.37 0.11
CA ASP A 348 -2.48 22.19 -0.80
C ASP A 348 -1.12 21.96 -0.08
N SER A 349 -1.03 22.31 1.20
CA SER A 349 0.24 22.44 1.94
C SER A 349 0.05 22.12 3.43
N LEU A 350 1.16 21.79 4.11
CA LEU A 350 1.13 21.40 5.53
C LEU A 350 0.45 22.45 6.42
N ALA A 351 0.74 23.73 6.22
CA ALA A 351 0.14 24.81 6.99
C ALA A 351 -1.39 24.90 6.78
N GLN A 352 -1.89 24.69 5.56
CA GLN A 352 -3.34 24.61 5.32
C GLN A 352 -3.95 23.35 5.96
N PHE A 353 -3.28 22.21 5.91
CA PHE A 353 -3.73 20.99 6.58
C PHE A 353 -3.86 21.20 8.10
N GLU A 354 -2.85 21.81 8.72
CA GLU A 354 -2.84 22.16 10.14
C GLU A 354 -3.96 23.18 10.45
N GLU A 355 -4.01 24.32 9.75
CA GLU A 355 -5.02 25.37 9.95
C GLU A 355 -6.47 24.87 9.77
N ILE A 356 -6.73 24.06 8.75
CA ILE A 356 -8.08 23.53 8.48
C ILE A 356 -8.44 22.44 9.49
N TYR A 357 -7.46 21.64 9.94
CA TYR A 357 -7.71 20.63 10.97
C TYR A 357 -8.01 21.27 12.33
N ASP A 358 -7.20 22.24 12.77
CA ASP A 358 -7.39 22.96 14.02
C ASP A 358 -8.77 23.67 14.06
N LYS A 359 -9.16 24.32 12.97
CA LYS A 359 -10.49 24.93 12.83
C LYS A 359 -11.62 23.89 12.85
N LEU A 360 -11.40 22.72 12.26
CA LEU A 360 -12.40 21.65 12.19
C LEU A 360 -12.56 20.96 13.55
N ASP A 361 -11.49 20.76 14.31
CA ASP A 361 -11.48 20.18 15.66
C ASP A 361 -12.12 21.13 16.68
N ALA A 362 -11.78 22.42 16.64
CA ALA A 362 -12.29 23.47 17.54
C ALA A 362 -13.81 23.79 17.41
N ILE A 363 -14.56 23.06 16.58
CA ILE A 363 -16.02 23.23 16.49
C ILE A 363 -16.69 22.59 17.70
N GLU A 364 -17.03 23.43 18.69
CA GLU A 364 -17.88 23.04 19.81
C GLU A 364 -19.37 23.18 19.48
N CYS A 365 -20.16 22.20 19.93
CA CYS A 365 -21.60 22.35 19.95
C CYS A 365 -22.03 23.11 21.21
N ALA A 366 -22.87 24.13 21.03
CA ALA A 366 -23.54 24.78 22.15
C ALA A 366 -24.25 23.72 23.00
N LYS A 367 -23.90 23.65 24.29
CA LYS A 367 -24.57 22.76 25.25
C LYS A 367 -26.06 23.05 25.20
N SER A 368 -26.87 22.03 24.90
CA SER A 368 -28.32 22.13 25.03
C SER A 368 -28.64 22.61 26.43
N LYS A 369 -29.33 23.74 26.56
CA LYS A 369 -29.90 24.16 27.85
C LYS A 369 -30.86 23.05 28.27
N ALA A 370 -30.50 22.35 29.36
CA ALA A 370 -31.27 21.26 29.94
C ALA A 370 -32.59 21.77 30.53
#